data_AF-A0A933U8J1-F1
#
_entry.id   AF-A0A933U8J1-F1
#
_cell.length_a   1.000
_cell.length_b   1.000
_cell.length_c   1.000
_cell.angle_alpha   90.00
_cell.angle_beta   90.00
_cell.angle_gamma   90.00
#
_symmetry.space_group_name_H-M   'P 1'
#
loop_
_entity.id
_entity.type
_entity.pdbx_description
1 polymer ?
#
loop_
_entity_poly.entity_id
_entity_poly.type
_entity_poly.pdbx_seq_one_letter_code
_entity_poly.pdbx_strand_id
1 'polypeptide(L)'
;MKIIQRRHLRHTVWLGSVLCALMFVNEADSNAASPSPFAAEKFIPSFTICYSNARGARSPEETARFDLLLSATSKRAASAWGQGGRNSWQTLKALHPGMVVALYVMGPGEYNTADWGQMGEGWDWLKQHHGKDAADRWIAVGQQSGGYLRAVPYPNERLMEYGNANWQRYWCDTVYQDLWQGRKGIDCQGADGVFSDNTSFQVAWAGQWRMESQPDQPDVPTTFYADGKWRHDLWQAGFFKFINEAVPRFGSNQLKLVVNTGQIGRAPETWRELDAAPNPPFAAMEEGGFVCPWGGDQKSFKFWDWEKKLAPFSRMRHVKVLMCNHAGPFAGQGLAAMDSPDANGMTGWDALWFSLTSFLLGFDDVSRNGLMNFTIWGYSEYHWFDEFDPQCLHLGKAVSGFEKRERVHFREFEDGWVAVNGEAKDATDVKVPSGSARVLNHANFKNSQAAPLVTSFDLPAHRGVVLLREGKRVGNADNPR
;
A
#
# COMPACT_ATOMS: atom_id res chain seq x y z
N MET A 1 -28.00 43.42 -59.21
CA MET A 1 -29.02 44.41 -59.60
C MET A 1 -30.30 44.11 -58.81
N LYS A 2 -30.80 45.08 -58.01
CA LYS A 2 -32.20 45.36 -57.54
C LYS A 2 -33.22 44.18 -57.43
N ILE A 3 -34.14 44.01 -56.47
CA ILE A 3 -34.81 44.84 -55.43
C ILE A 3 -35.73 43.84 -54.67
N ILE A 4 -35.68 43.77 -53.33
CA ILE A 4 -36.73 44.13 -52.34
C ILE A 4 -38.18 43.65 -52.63
N GLN A 5 -38.79 42.92 -51.68
CA GLN A 5 -40.04 43.39 -51.04
C GLN A 5 -40.39 42.70 -49.70
N ARG A 6 -40.62 43.57 -48.71
CA ARG A 6 -41.20 43.35 -47.39
C ARG A 6 -42.73 43.18 -47.49
N ARG A 7 -43.35 42.52 -46.51
CA ARG A 7 -44.62 42.99 -45.93
C ARG A 7 -44.76 42.61 -44.45
N HIS A 8 -45.20 43.60 -43.67
CA HIS A 8 -45.53 43.59 -42.24
C HIS A 8 -46.97 43.10 -41.98
N LEU A 9 -47.24 42.61 -40.76
CA LEU A 9 -48.35 42.97 -39.83
C LEU A 9 -48.24 42.11 -38.56
N ARG A 10 -47.76 42.66 -37.43
CA ARG A 10 -48.47 43.27 -36.27
C ARG A 10 -49.08 42.27 -35.26
N HIS A 11 -48.46 42.31 -34.07
CA HIS A 11 -48.99 42.26 -32.70
C HIS A 11 -50.04 41.21 -32.28
N THR A 12 -49.62 40.34 -31.34
CA THR A 12 -50.34 40.17 -30.07
C THR A 12 -49.33 39.97 -28.93
N VAL A 13 -49.46 40.79 -27.89
CA VAL A 13 -48.74 40.76 -26.63
C VAL A 13 -49.42 39.75 -25.70
N TRP A 14 -48.65 38.88 -25.06
CA TRP A 14 -49.05 38.29 -23.78
C TRP A 14 -47.82 38.14 -22.88
N LEU A 15 -47.81 38.92 -21.79
CA LEU A 15 -46.86 38.82 -20.71
C LEU A 15 -47.12 37.53 -19.94
N GLY A 16 -46.13 36.64 -19.90
CA GLY A 16 -46.06 35.52 -18.97
C GLY A 16 -44.73 35.59 -18.24
N SER A 17 -44.74 36.20 -17.07
CA SER A 17 -43.62 36.27 -16.13
C SER A 17 -43.16 34.85 -15.75
N VAL A 18 -41.97 34.45 -16.18
CA VAL A 18 -41.25 33.32 -15.57
C VAL A 18 -40.15 33.92 -14.71
N LEU A 19 -40.35 33.81 -13.40
CA LEU A 19 -39.33 34.05 -12.39
C LEU A 19 -38.05 33.28 -12.77
N CYS A 20 -36.97 34.01 -13.05
CA CYS A 20 -35.62 33.50 -12.88
C CYS A 20 -35.41 33.25 -11.38
N ALA A 21 -35.66 32.03 -10.93
CA ALA A 21 -35.05 31.54 -9.70
C ALA A 21 -33.55 31.38 -9.98
N LEU A 22 -32.76 32.37 -9.56
CA LEU A 22 -31.34 32.17 -9.28
C LEU A 22 -31.25 31.07 -8.20
N MET A 23 -31.03 29.82 -8.62
CA MET A 23 -30.42 28.84 -7.74
C MET A 23 -28.94 29.20 -7.65
N PHE A 24 -28.60 29.99 -6.65
CA PHE A 24 -27.28 29.89 -6.04
C PHE A 24 -27.20 28.48 -5.44
N VAL A 25 -26.64 27.54 -6.20
CA VAL A 25 -26.09 26.32 -5.61
C VAL A 25 -24.89 26.82 -4.80
N ASN A 26 -25.07 26.94 -3.49
CA ASN A 26 -23.95 26.92 -2.58
C ASN A 26 -23.20 25.63 -2.85
N GLU A 27 -22.01 25.73 -3.46
CA GLU A 27 -20.94 24.75 -3.32
C GLU A 27 -20.53 24.73 -1.84
N ALA A 28 -21.39 24.17 -1.00
CA ALA A 28 -21.02 23.77 0.34
C ALA A 28 -20.28 22.44 0.19
N ASP A 29 -18.97 22.50 0.37
CA ASP A 29 -18.07 21.42 0.80
C ASP A 29 -18.68 20.01 0.78
N SER A 30 -18.78 19.41 -0.41
CA SER A 30 -19.01 17.96 -0.55
C SER A 30 -17.70 17.16 -0.50
N ASN A 31 -16.68 17.70 0.19
CA ASN A 31 -15.46 16.98 0.61
C ASN A 31 -15.70 16.17 1.89
N ALA A 32 -16.90 15.60 2.05
CA ALA A 32 -17.14 14.62 3.09
C ALA A 32 -16.35 13.36 2.71
N ALA A 33 -15.15 13.23 3.26
CA ALA A 33 -14.37 12.01 3.18
C ALA A 33 -15.28 10.83 3.55
N SER A 34 -15.35 9.82 2.68
CA SER A 34 -16.11 8.61 2.98
C SER A 34 -15.63 8.06 4.34
N PRO A 35 -16.54 7.66 5.25
CA PRO A 35 -16.15 7.19 6.57
C PRO A 35 -15.15 6.05 6.44
N SER A 36 -14.05 6.13 7.20
CA SER A 36 -12.99 5.12 7.20
C SER A 36 -13.60 3.75 7.50
N PRO A 37 -13.32 2.71 6.69
CA PRO A 37 -13.81 1.35 6.95
C PRO A 37 -13.13 0.69 8.16
N PHE A 38 -12.04 1.28 8.65
CA PHE A 38 -11.29 0.77 9.80
C PHE A 38 -11.91 1.22 11.10
N ALA A 39 -11.82 0.38 12.13
CA ALA A 39 -12.30 0.70 13.47
C ALA A 39 -11.74 2.08 13.89
N ALA A 40 -12.64 3.03 14.15
CA ALA A 40 -12.30 4.42 14.48
C ALA A 40 -11.43 4.56 15.76
N GLU A 41 -11.31 3.45 16.50
CA GLU A 41 -10.68 3.32 17.81
C GLU A 41 -9.17 3.02 17.75
N LYS A 42 -8.61 2.57 16.62
CA LYS A 42 -7.16 2.26 16.55
C LYS A 42 -6.33 3.51 16.28
N PHE A 43 -5.34 3.75 17.14
CA PHE A 43 -4.34 4.80 16.97
C PHE A 43 -3.44 4.55 15.76
N ILE A 44 -2.98 3.30 15.61
CA ILE A 44 -2.17 2.85 14.47
C ILE A 44 -3.00 1.83 13.68
N PRO A 45 -3.63 2.25 12.56
CA PRO A 45 -4.25 1.31 11.65
C PRO A 45 -3.20 0.32 11.13
N SER A 46 -3.50 -0.96 11.12
CA SER A 46 -2.50 -1.99 10.82
C SER A 46 -2.98 -3.01 9.79
N PHE A 47 -2.03 -3.56 9.04
CA PHE A 47 -2.30 -4.64 8.10
C PHE A 47 -1.26 -5.74 8.18
N THR A 48 -1.61 -6.90 7.64
CA THR A 48 -0.69 -8.05 7.54
C THR A 48 -0.80 -8.76 6.19
N ILE A 49 0.21 -9.56 5.89
CA ILE A 49 0.37 -10.31 4.64
C ILE A 49 0.51 -11.80 4.97
N CYS A 50 -0.26 -12.66 4.30
CA CYS A 50 -0.23 -14.11 4.45
C CYS A 50 -0.39 -14.81 3.09
N TYR A 51 0.74 -15.08 2.41
CA TYR A 51 0.72 -15.60 1.03
C TYR A 51 0.89 -17.11 0.85
N SER A 52 1.41 -17.91 1.78
CA SER A 52 1.74 -19.28 1.36
C SER A 52 1.71 -20.40 2.38
N ASN A 53 1.77 -20.16 3.69
CA ASN A 53 1.95 -21.26 4.62
C ASN A 53 1.03 -21.12 5.84
N ALA A 54 0.11 -22.07 6.01
CA ALA A 54 -0.60 -22.26 7.29
C ALA A 54 0.36 -22.42 8.49
N ARG A 55 1.65 -22.72 8.25
CA ARG A 55 2.69 -22.74 9.28
C ARG A 55 3.05 -21.36 9.85
N GLY A 56 2.89 -20.29 9.06
CA GLY A 56 3.12 -18.92 9.50
C GLY A 56 1.83 -18.15 9.82
N ALA A 57 0.67 -18.75 9.53
CA ALA A 57 -0.62 -18.23 9.93
C ALA A 57 -0.73 -18.23 11.46
N ARG A 58 -1.09 -17.08 12.03
CA ARG A 58 -1.40 -16.96 13.46
C ARG A 58 -2.81 -17.44 13.75
N SER A 59 -3.21 -17.44 15.01
CA SER A 59 -4.59 -17.79 15.35
C SER A 59 -5.57 -16.83 14.64
N PRO A 60 -6.82 -17.26 14.37
CA PRO A 60 -7.80 -16.36 13.77
C PRO A 60 -8.07 -15.14 14.66
N GLU A 61 -8.00 -15.27 15.99
CA GLU A 61 -8.14 -14.17 16.94
C GLU A 61 -7.01 -13.15 16.83
N GLU A 62 -5.76 -13.59 16.71
CA GLU A 62 -4.62 -12.69 16.50
C GLU A 62 -4.70 -12.02 15.12
N THR A 63 -5.03 -12.78 14.08
CA THR A 63 -5.13 -12.28 12.71
C THR A 63 -6.28 -11.27 12.55
N ALA A 64 -7.40 -11.49 13.22
CA ALA A 64 -8.54 -10.58 13.22
C ALA A 64 -8.28 -9.26 13.97
N ARG A 65 -7.12 -9.10 14.64
CA ARG A 65 -6.73 -7.80 15.21
C ARG A 65 -6.25 -6.80 14.16
N PHE A 66 -5.86 -7.24 12.98
CA PHE A 66 -5.45 -6.35 11.89
C PHE A 66 -6.67 -5.74 11.19
N ASP A 67 -6.53 -4.52 10.68
CA ASP A 67 -7.57 -3.84 9.91
C ASP A 67 -7.65 -4.33 8.46
N LEU A 68 -6.55 -4.86 7.93
CA LEU A 68 -6.47 -5.39 6.58
C LEU A 68 -5.57 -6.64 6.50
N LEU A 69 -5.98 -7.61 5.68
CA LEU A 69 -5.20 -8.80 5.33
C LEU A 69 -5.01 -8.88 3.82
N LEU A 70 -3.75 -8.98 3.41
CA LEU A 70 -3.38 -9.43 2.07
C LEU A 70 -3.18 -10.94 2.12
N SER A 71 -4.07 -11.70 1.48
CA SER A 71 -4.10 -13.17 1.54
C SER A 71 -3.84 -13.76 0.17
N ALA A 72 -3.19 -14.93 0.08
CA ALA A 72 -3.11 -15.64 -1.19
C ALA A 72 -4.46 -16.18 -1.69
N THR A 73 -4.59 -16.32 -3.00
CA THR A 73 -5.70 -16.96 -3.71
C THR A 73 -5.46 -18.48 -3.83
N SER A 74 -5.53 -19.22 -2.72
CA SER A 74 -5.38 -20.68 -2.76
C SER A 74 -6.39 -21.40 -1.88
N LYS A 75 -6.71 -22.66 -2.21
CA LYS A 75 -7.53 -23.53 -1.35
C LYS A 75 -6.96 -23.65 0.06
N ARG A 76 -5.62 -23.69 0.19
CA ARG A 76 -4.93 -23.72 1.48
C ARG A 76 -5.18 -22.44 2.28
N ALA A 77 -5.08 -21.27 1.66
CA ALA A 77 -5.38 -20.00 2.32
C ALA A 77 -6.86 -19.92 2.71
N ALA A 78 -7.77 -20.37 1.84
CA ALA A 78 -9.19 -20.45 2.13
C ALA A 78 -9.53 -21.42 3.28
N SER A 79 -8.68 -22.41 3.58
CA SER A 79 -8.91 -23.37 4.67
C SER A 79 -8.09 -23.13 5.95
N ALA A 80 -7.13 -22.22 5.95
CA ALA A 80 -6.18 -22.00 7.06
C ALA A 80 -6.86 -21.77 8.43
N TRP A 81 -7.98 -21.05 8.44
CA TRP A 81 -8.85 -20.80 9.60
C TRP A 81 -10.29 -21.28 9.38
N GLY A 82 -10.50 -22.21 8.44
CA GLY A 82 -11.83 -22.70 8.13
C GLY A 82 -12.45 -23.43 9.32
N GLN A 83 -13.64 -23.01 9.76
CA GLN A 83 -14.33 -23.61 10.91
C GLN A 83 -15.85 -23.57 10.70
N GLY A 84 -16.55 -24.64 11.06
CA GLY A 84 -18.02 -24.68 11.05
C GLY A 84 -18.64 -24.46 9.67
N GLY A 85 -17.99 -24.95 8.60
CA GLY A 85 -18.44 -24.78 7.22
C GLY A 85 -18.12 -23.41 6.61
N ARG A 86 -17.46 -22.51 7.35
CA ARG A 86 -16.94 -21.25 6.84
C ARG A 86 -15.53 -21.42 6.29
N ASN A 87 -15.22 -20.68 5.24
CA ASN A 87 -13.83 -20.49 4.83
C ASN A 87 -13.09 -19.54 5.80
N SER A 88 -11.79 -19.40 5.60
CA SER A 88 -10.89 -18.62 6.44
C SER A 88 -11.27 -17.14 6.53
N TRP A 89 -11.66 -16.55 5.41
CA TRP A 89 -12.02 -15.14 5.33
C TRP A 89 -13.36 -14.87 6.03
N GLN A 90 -14.34 -15.75 5.89
CA GLN A 90 -15.59 -15.71 6.66
C GLN A 90 -15.37 -15.90 8.16
N THR A 91 -14.46 -16.80 8.57
CA THR A 91 -14.09 -16.96 9.99
C THR A 91 -13.51 -15.67 10.56
N LEU A 92 -12.56 -15.04 9.86
CA LEU A 92 -11.97 -13.77 10.30
C LEU A 92 -13.00 -12.65 10.37
N LYS A 93 -13.87 -12.53 9.35
CA LYS A 93 -14.96 -11.54 9.34
C LYS A 93 -15.95 -11.72 10.48
N ALA A 94 -16.14 -12.94 10.97
CA ALA A 94 -16.99 -13.17 12.14
C ALA A 94 -16.36 -12.64 13.45
N LEU A 95 -15.03 -12.58 13.53
CA LEU A 95 -14.29 -12.00 14.66
C LEU A 95 -14.13 -10.48 14.52
N HIS A 96 -13.92 -9.99 13.29
CA HIS A 96 -13.75 -8.57 12.98
C HIS A 96 -14.51 -8.21 11.69
N PRO A 97 -15.80 -7.85 11.76
CA PRO A 97 -16.62 -7.55 10.58
C PRO A 97 -16.07 -6.43 9.67
N GLY A 98 -15.37 -5.45 10.26
CA GLY A 98 -14.76 -4.33 9.53
C GLY A 98 -13.42 -4.63 8.85
N MET A 99 -12.87 -5.85 8.96
CA MET A 99 -11.53 -6.17 8.47
C MET A 99 -11.57 -6.23 6.96
N VAL A 100 -10.66 -5.58 6.24
CA VAL A 100 -10.59 -5.69 4.78
C VAL A 100 -9.73 -6.90 4.39
N VAL A 101 -10.24 -7.79 3.55
CA VAL A 101 -9.49 -8.92 3.01
C VAL A 101 -9.29 -8.72 1.51
N ALA A 102 -8.04 -8.58 1.06
CA ALA A 102 -7.71 -8.47 -0.35
C ALA A 102 -6.88 -9.69 -0.79
N LEU A 103 -7.28 -10.30 -1.91
CA LEU A 103 -6.66 -11.52 -2.41
C LEU A 103 -5.57 -11.24 -3.43
N TYR A 104 -4.39 -11.81 -3.22
CA TYR A 104 -3.23 -11.65 -4.09
C TYR A 104 -3.50 -12.14 -5.51
N VAL A 105 -3.23 -11.29 -6.48
CA VAL A 105 -3.16 -11.63 -7.91
C VAL A 105 -1.96 -10.92 -8.51
N MET A 106 -1.30 -11.56 -9.47
CA MET A 106 -0.26 -10.89 -10.26
C MET A 106 -0.90 -9.78 -11.07
N GLY A 107 -0.37 -8.56 -11.00
CA GLY A 107 -0.90 -7.43 -11.75
C GLY A 107 -0.67 -7.56 -13.25
N PRO A 108 -1.41 -6.78 -14.05
CA PRO A 108 -1.44 -6.92 -15.51
C PRO A 108 -0.15 -6.45 -16.22
N GLY A 109 0.84 -5.91 -15.52
CA GLY A 109 2.15 -5.63 -16.11
C GLY A 109 2.89 -6.92 -16.49
N GLU A 110 2.56 -8.02 -15.81
CA GLU A 110 3.25 -9.30 -15.95
C GLU A 110 2.27 -10.47 -15.93
N TYR A 111 2.71 -11.60 -16.46
CA TYR A 111 1.96 -12.84 -16.43
C TYR A 111 2.79 -13.93 -15.76
N ASN A 112 2.21 -14.60 -14.77
CA ASN A 112 2.85 -15.67 -14.03
C ASN A 112 2.45 -17.03 -14.61
N THR A 113 3.42 -17.79 -15.11
CA THR A 113 3.23 -19.10 -15.74
C THR A 113 3.21 -20.27 -14.74
N ALA A 114 3.37 -20.02 -13.44
CA ALA A 114 3.29 -21.06 -12.43
C ALA A 114 1.83 -21.31 -12.03
N ASP A 115 1.46 -22.57 -11.78
CA ASP A 115 0.08 -22.99 -11.49
C ASP A 115 -0.62 -22.16 -10.39
N TRP A 116 0.13 -21.71 -9.39
CA TRP A 116 -0.40 -20.94 -8.27
C TRP A 116 -0.74 -19.49 -8.64
N GLY A 117 -0.07 -18.91 -9.64
CA GLY A 117 -0.23 -17.53 -10.07
C GLY A 117 -0.87 -17.38 -11.46
N GLN A 118 -1.06 -18.50 -12.17
CA GLN A 118 -1.62 -18.52 -13.50
C GLN A 118 -3.06 -18.00 -13.48
N MET A 119 -3.37 -17.04 -14.33
CA MET A 119 -4.74 -16.57 -14.59
C MET A 119 -5.17 -17.03 -15.98
N GLY A 120 -6.47 -17.13 -16.21
CA GLY A 120 -6.98 -17.37 -17.55
C GLY A 120 -6.80 -18.79 -18.05
N GLU A 121 -6.73 -18.96 -19.36
CA GLU A 121 -6.57 -20.23 -20.08
C GLU A 121 -5.10 -20.69 -20.16
N GLY A 122 -4.16 -19.88 -19.67
CA GLY A 122 -2.75 -20.26 -19.60
C GLY A 122 -1.85 -19.56 -20.61
N TRP A 123 -0.54 -19.74 -20.41
CA TRP A 123 0.48 -19.09 -21.22
C TRP A 123 0.46 -19.53 -22.68
N ASP A 124 0.22 -20.82 -22.94
CA ASP A 124 0.16 -21.35 -24.30
C ASP A 124 -1.04 -20.79 -25.08
N TRP A 125 -2.19 -20.62 -24.40
CA TRP A 125 -3.35 -19.98 -25.00
C TRP A 125 -3.07 -18.52 -25.37
N LEU A 126 -2.40 -17.77 -24.49
CA LEU A 126 -2.00 -16.38 -24.77
C LEU A 126 -1.06 -16.29 -25.97
N LYS A 127 -0.05 -17.18 -26.06
CA LYS A 127 0.84 -17.22 -27.23
C LYS A 127 0.10 -17.53 -28.53
N GLN A 128 -0.90 -18.41 -28.47
CA GLN A 128 -1.66 -18.82 -29.65
C GLN A 128 -2.61 -17.72 -30.16
N HIS A 129 -3.25 -16.97 -29.26
CA HIS A 129 -4.32 -16.03 -29.62
C HIS A 129 -3.89 -14.56 -29.61
N HIS A 130 -2.93 -14.21 -28.74
CA HIS A 130 -2.48 -12.83 -28.47
C HIS A 130 -0.95 -12.69 -28.45
N GLY A 131 -0.26 -13.64 -29.09
CA GLY A 131 1.19 -13.74 -29.18
C GLY A 131 1.84 -12.71 -30.07
N LYS A 132 3.14 -12.89 -30.32
CA LYS A 132 3.99 -11.92 -31.03
C LYS A 132 3.52 -11.57 -32.46
N ASP A 133 2.81 -12.49 -33.11
CA ASP A 133 2.32 -12.37 -34.48
C ASP A 133 0.83 -11.97 -34.54
N ALA A 134 0.16 -11.80 -33.39
CA ALA A 134 -1.24 -11.42 -33.33
C ALA A 134 -1.43 -9.92 -33.64
N ALA A 135 -2.52 -9.59 -34.35
CA ALA A 135 -2.89 -8.20 -34.61
C ALA A 135 -3.23 -7.42 -33.32
N ASP A 136 -3.85 -8.11 -32.36
CA ASP A 136 -4.06 -7.62 -30.99
C ASP A 136 -3.11 -8.34 -30.04
N ARG A 137 -1.84 -7.93 -30.08
CA ARG A 137 -0.77 -8.49 -29.24
C ARG A 137 -0.91 -8.01 -27.80
N TRP A 138 -0.95 -8.95 -26.86
CA TRP A 138 -1.00 -8.68 -25.42
C TRP A 138 0.35 -8.88 -24.72
N ILE A 139 1.31 -9.50 -25.40
CA ILE A 139 2.60 -9.91 -24.84
C ILE A 139 3.71 -8.98 -25.34
N ALA A 140 4.54 -8.47 -24.43
CA ALA A 140 5.71 -7.68 -24.81
C ALA A 140 6.78 -8.59 -25.43
N VAL A 141 7.42 -8.12 -26.49
CA VAL A 141 8.46 -8.88 -27.21
C VAL A 141 9.80 -8.18 -27.15
N GLY A 142 10.87 -8.98 -27.17
CA GLY A 142 12.25 -8.53 -27.18
C GLY A 142 12.60 -7.71 -28.41
N GLN A 143 13.37 -6.64 -28.21
CA GLN A 143 13.82 -5.73 -29.26
C GLN A 143 14.82 -6.39 -30.21
N GLN A 144 15.69 -7.25 -29.69
CA GLN A 144 16.70 -7.92 -30.51
C GLN A 144 16.16 -9.23 -31.07
N SER A 145 15.48 -10.01 -30.22
CA SER A 145 15.06 -11.37 -30.59
C SER A 145 13.69 -11.44 -31.28
N GLY A 146 12.82 -10.44 -31.09
CA GLY A 146 11.39 -10.55 -31.42
C GLY A 146 10.66 -11.65 -30.64
N GLY A 147 11.31 -12.24 -29.63
CA GLY A 147 10.79 -13.35 -28.84
C GLY A 147 10.09 -12.87 -27.57
N TYR A 148 9.47 -13.81 -26.86
CA TYR A 148 8.87 -13.54 -25.55
C TYR A 148 9.93 -13.29 -24.49
N LEU A 149 9.60 -12.47 -23.51
CA LEU A 149 10.50 -12.06 -22.44
C LEU A 149 10.17 -12.76 -21.13
N ARG A 150 11.21 -13.27 -20.47
CA ARG A 150 11.15 -13.88 -19.14
C ARG A 150 11.99 -13.08 -18.17
N ALA A 151 11.48 -12.88 -16.95
CA ALA A 151 12.19 -12.16 -15.91
C ALA A 151 13.36 -13.00 -15.36
N VAL A 152 14.48 -12.36 -15.06
CA VAL A 152 15.62 -12.99 -14.37
C VAL A 152 15.31 -13.29 -12.90
N PRO A 153 14.73 -12.35 -12.11
CA PRO A 153 14.45 -12.60 -10.70
C PRO A 153 13.38 -13.68 -10.49
N TYR A 154 12.39 -13.72 -11.39
CA TYR A 154 11.27 -14.66 -11.33
C TYR A 154 11.06 -15.36 -12.68
N PRO A 155 11.70 -16.53 -12.89
CA PRO A 155 11.60 -17.33 -14.10
C PRO A 155 10.22 -17.64 -14.67
N ASN A 156 9.20 -17.63 -13.83
CA ASN A 156 7.80 -17.87 -14.15
C ASN A 156 7.09 -16.60 -14.64
N GLU A 157 7.72 -15.43 -14.63
CA GLU A 157 7.10 -14.18 -15.05
C GLU A 157 7.40 -13.85 -16.51
N ARG A 158 6.39 -13.32 -17.20
CA ARG A 158 6.44 -12.86 -18.59
C ARG A 158 5.98 -11.41 -18.66
N LEU A 159 6.65 -10.60 -19.46
CA LEU A 159 6.28 -9.20 -19.59
C LEU A 159 5.08 -9.04 -20.53
N MET A 160 4.07 -8.30 -20.08
CA MET A 160 2.86 -8.04 -20.86
C MET A 160 2.90 -6.63 -21.46
N GLU A 161 2.11 -6.41 -22.51
CA GLU A 161 1.82 -5.07 -23.04
C GLU A 161 0.89 -4.36 -22.06
N TYR A 162 1.45 -3.80 -20.97
CA TYR A 162 0.66 -3.27 -19.85
C TYR A 162 -0.42 -2.27 -20.31
N GLY A 163 -0.14 -1.43 -21.30
CA GLY A 163 -1.09 -0.45 -21.83
C GLY A 163 -2.14 -0.98 -22.82
N ASN A 164 -2.17 -2.28 -23.14
CA ASN A 164 -3.17 -2.87 -24.04
C ASN A 164 -4.53 -2.99 -23.32
N ALA A 165 -5.55 -2.29 -23.82
CA ALA A 165 -6.87 -2.24 -23.20
C ALA A 165 -7.63 -3.59 -23.22
N ASN A 166 -7.44 -4.41 -24.26
CA ASN A 166 -8.08 -5.72 -24.34
C ASN A 166 -7.47 -6.69 -23.33
N TRP A 167 -6.14 -6.65 -23.15
CA TRP A 167 -5.46 -7.38 -22.09
C TRP A 167 -5.94 -6.96 -20.70
N GLN A 168 -5.98 -5.65 -20.41
CA GLN A 168 -6.45 -5.14 -19.11
C GLN A 168 -7.90 -5.58 -18.81
N ARG A 169 -8.78 -5.51 -19.82
CA ARG A 169 -10.17 -5.97 -19.70
C ARG A 169 -10.24 -7.47 -19.43
N TYR A 170 -9.52 -8.27 -20.22
CA TYR A 170 -9.43 -9.72 -20.05
C TYR A 170 -8.91 -10.09 -18.66
N TRP A 171 -7.88 -9.39 -18.17
CA TRP A 171 -7.32 -9.58 -16.83
C TRP A 171 -8.39 -9.36 -15.76
N CYS A 172 -9.13 -8.24 -15.82
CA CYS A 172 -10.17 -7.95 -14.84
C CYS A 172 -11.30 -9.00 -14.85
N ASP A 173 -11.76 -9.38 -16.05
CA ASP A 173 -12.82 -10.40 -16.21
C ASP A 173 -12.38 -11.75 -15.65
N THR A 174 -11.16 -12.14 -15.98
CA THR A 174 -10.61 -13.43 -15.62
C THR A 174 -10.35 -13.52 -14.12
N VAL A 175 -9.81 -12.47 -13.50
CA VAL A 175 -9.65 -12.38 -12.04
C VAL A 175 -11.02 -12.49 -11.35
N TYR A 176 -12.03 -11.79 -11.87
CA TYR A 176 -13.37 -11.88 -11.30
C TYR A 176 -13.96 -13.28 -11.43
N GLN A 177 -13.84 -13.90 -12.60
CA GLN A 177 -14.30 -15.26 -12.87
C GLN A 177 -13.60 -16.31 -11.99
N ASP A 178 -12.29 -16.17 -11.83
CA ASP A 178 -11.45 -17.06 -11.04
C ASP A 178 -11.84 -17.09 -9.57
N LEU A 179 -12.04 -15.92 -9.00
CA LEU A 179 -12.20 -15.77 -7.56
C LEU A 179 -13.67 -15.80 -7.14
N TRP A 180 -14.57 -15.15 -7.89
CA TRP A 180 -15.97 -14.99 -7.47
C TRP A 180 -16.99 -15.77 -8.29
N GLN A 181 -16.66 -16.22 -9.51
CA GLN A 181 -17.54 -17.12 -10.28
C GLN A 181 -17.14 -18.60 -10.18
N GLY A 182 -16.16 -18.91 -9.33
CA GLY A 182 -15.78 -20.28 -9.01
C GLY A 182 -14.99 -21.01 -10.09
N ARG A 183 -14.44 -20.32 -11.10
CA ARG A 183 -13.68 -20.96 -12.20
C ARG A 183 -12.47 -21.75 -11.67
N LYS A 184 -11.82 -21.30 -10.60
CA LYS A 184 -10.73 -22.03 -9.92
C LYS A 184 -11.19 -22.95 -8.78
N GLY A 185 -12.48 -22.99 -8.47
CA GLY A 185 -13.04 -23.77 -7.36
C GLY A 185 -12.47 -23.36 -5.99
N ILE A 186 -12.15 -22.08 -5.81
CA ILE A 186 -11.75 -21.49 -4.53
C ILE A 186 -12.95 -20.71 -4.00
N ASP A 187 -13.39 -21.02 -2.79
CA ASP A 187 -14.46 -20.26 -2.14
C ASP A 187 -13.90 -18.94 -1.58
N CYS A 188 -14.09 -17.85 -2.33
CA CYS A 188 -13.65 -16.51 -1.97
C CYS A 188 -14.71 -15.68 -1.22
N GLN A 189 -15.77 -16.31 -0.70
CA GLN A 189 -16.73 -15.58 0.13
C GLN A 189 -16.04 -14.94 1.34
N GLY A 190 -16.41 -13.71 1.66
CA GLY A 190 -15.80 -12.94 2.76
C GLY A 190 -14.57 -12.12 2.36
N ALA A 191 -14.00 -12.32 1.17
CA ALA A 191 -13.00 -11.41 0.62
C ALA A 191 -13.66 -10.13 0.09
N ASP A 192 -13.00 -8.99 0.29
CA ASP A 192 -13.47 -7.65 -0.09
C ASP A 192 -12.90 -7.17 -1.42
N GLY A 193 -11.96 -7.89 -2.03
CA GLY A 193 -11.29 -7.41 -3.24
C GLY A 193 -10.00 -8.15 -3.58
N VAL A 194 -9.20 -7.54 -4.45
CA VAL A 194 -7.90 -8.06 -4.87
C VAL A 194 -6.76 -7.13 -4.50
N PHE A 195 -5.62 -7.74 -4.22
CA PHE A 195 -4.31 -7.09 -4.15
C PHE A 195 -3.55 -7.44 -5.43
N SER A 196 -3.41 -6.47 -6.32
CA SER A 196 -2.69 -6.59 -7.57
C SER A 196 -1.23 -6.26 -7.35
N ASP A 197 -0.39 -7.28 -7.38
CA ASP A 197 1.06 -7.14 -7.25
C ASP A 197 1.71 -6.60 -8.54
N ASN A 198 2.98 -6.16 -8.47
CA ASN A 198 3.75 -5.67 -9.62
C ASN A 198 3.08 -4.57 -10.46
N THR A 199 2.21 -3.78 -9.85
CA THR A 199 1.60 -2.57 -10.44
C THR A 199 2.46 -1.32 -10.20
N SER A 200 3.76 -1.43 -10.41
CA SER A 200 4.70 -0.33 -10.14
C SER A 200 4.62 0.76 -11.22
N PHE A 201 5.08 1.98 -10.90
CA PHE A 201 5.16 3.06 -11.88
C PHE A 201 6.31 2.91 -12.88
N GLN A 202 7.22 1.97 -12.63
CA GLN A 202 8.37 1.69 -13.49
C GLN A 202 8.18 0.36 -14.21
N VAL A 203 8.89 0.20 -15.33
CA VAL A 203 8.86 -1.06 -16.07
C VAL A 203 9.41 -2.14 -15.15
N ALA A 204 8.61 -3.17 -14.89
CA ALA A 204 9.00 -4.29 -14.04
C ALA A 204 10.35 -4.85 -14.52
N TRP A 205 11.24 -5.16 -13.57
CA TRP A 205 12.54 -5.78 -13.82
C TRP A 205 13.37 -5.09 -14.92
N ALA A 206 13.31 -3.76 -15.03
CA ALA A 206 14.09 -3.01 -16.01
C ALA A 206 15.57 -3.44 -16.03
N GLY A 207 16.04 -3.93 -17.18
CA GLY A 207 17.40 -4.44 -17.39
C GLY A 207 17.60 -5.94 -17.04
N GLN A 208 16.57 -6.58 -16.51
CA GLN A 208 16.60 -7.96 -16.02
C GLN A 208 15.62 -8.87 -16.80
N TRP A 209 15.49 -8.63 -18.10
CA TRP A 209 14.73 -9.47 -19.03
C TRP A 209 15.64 -10.31 -19.92
N ARG A 210 15.19 -11.51 -20.26
CA ARG A 210 15.88 -12.46 -21.15
C ARG A 210 14.90 -13.05 -22.16
N MET A 211 15.40 -13.47 -23.31
CA MET A 211 14.59 -14.22 -24.27
C MET A 211 14.13 -15.55 -23.65
N GLU A 212 12.83 -15.84 -23.68
CA GLU A 212 12.26 -17.04 -23.04
C GLU A 212 12.90 -18.34 -23.58
N SER A 213 13.11 -18.44 -24.89
CA SER A 213 13.71 -19.62 -25.52
C SER A 213 15.24 -19.70 -25.40
N GLN A 214 15.90 -18.60 -25.02
CA GLN A 214 17.35 -18.49 -24.88
C GLN A 214 17.66 -17.65 -23.62
N PRO A 215 17.47 -18.22 -22.41
CA PRO A 215 17.50 -17.46 -21.16
C PRO A 215 18.86 -16.83 -20.84
N ASP A 216 19.93 -17.26 -21.50
CA ASP A 216 21.26 -16.67 -21.39
C ASP A 216 21.42 -15.37 -22.19
N GLN A 217 20.45 -15.01 -23.04
CA GLN A 217 20.50 -13.81 -23.89
C GLN A 217 19.71 -12.65 -23.28
N PRO A 218 20.38 -11.57 -22.85
CA PRO A 218 19.75 -10.29 -22.50
C PRO A 218 18.90 -9.76 -23.64
N ASP A 219 17.71 -9.28 -23.31
CA ASP A 219 16.87 -8.53 -24.23
C ASP A 219 16.06 -7.48 -23.44
N VAL A 220 15.39 -6.59 -24.17
CA VAL A 220 14.57 -5.51 -23.62
C VAL A 220 13.26 -5.42 -24.40
N PRO A 221 12.14 -5.05 -23.77
CA PRO A 221 10.87 -4.94 -24.46
C PRO A 221 10.87 -3.83 -25.51
N THR A 222 10.56 -4.17 -26.75
CA THR A 222 10.34 -3.21 -27.86
C THR A 222 9.42 -2.06 -27.46
N THR A 223 8.34 -2.32 -26.74
CA THR A 223 7.36 -1.30 -26.34
C THR A 223 7.83 -0.38 -25.22
N PHE A 224 8.74 -0.84 -24.34
CA PHE A 224 9.14 -0.07 -23.16
C PHE A 224 10.62 0.32 -23.15
N TYR A 225 11.33 0.06 -24.24
CA TYR A 225 12.71 0.48 -24.44
C TYR A 225 12.93 0.95 -25.88
N ALA A 226 13.46 2.16 -26.04
CA ALA A 226 13.81 2.75 -27.32
C ALA A 226 14.97 3.73 -27.13
N ASP A 227 15.84 3.87 -28.14
CA ASP A 227 16.94 4.84 -28.15
C ASP A 227 17.84 4.79 -26.90
N GLY A 228 18.06 3.58 -26.37
CA GLY A 228 18.90 3.36 -25.20
C GLY A 228 18.24 3.75 -23.86
N LYS A 229 16.92 4.00 -23.83
CA LYS A 229 16.20 4.49 -22.66
C LYS A 229 14.93 3.70 -22.39
N TRP A 230 14.62 3.54 -21.09
CA TRP A 230 13.34 3.01 -20.63
C TRP A 230 12.23 4.05 -20.80
N ARG A 231 11.11 3.62 -21.37
CA ARG A 231 9.89 4.42 -21.57
C ARG A 231 8.95 4.23 -20.38
N HIS A 232 9.38 4.72 -19.22
CA HIS A 232 8.61 4.67 -17.97
C HIS A 232 7.31 5.47 -18.06
N ASP A 233 7.27 6.51 -18.89
CA ASP A 233 6.09 7.30 -19.22
C ASP A 233 5.00 6.45 -19.87
N LEU A 234 5.35 5.61 -20.84
CA LEU A 234 4.38 4.71 -21.49
C LEU A 234 3.88 3.63 -20.52
N TRP A 235 4.75 3.12 -19.67
CA TRP A 235 4.37 2.18 -18.62
C TRP A 235 3.40 2.80 -17.61
N GLN A 236 3.73 3.99 -17.10
CA GLN A 236 2.87 4.76 -16.19
C GLN A 236 1.51 5.10 -16.84
N ALA A 237 1.50 5.48 -18.12
CA ALA A 237 0.24 5.68 -18.84
C ALA A 237 -0.59 4.38 -18.94
N GLY A 238 0.08 3.24 -19.12
CA GLY A 238 -0.55 1.90 -19.05
C GLY A 238 -1.15 1.61 -17.68
N PHE A 239 -0.40 1.91 -16.61
CA PHE A 239 -0.87 1.81 -15.22
C PHE A 239 -2.14 2.62 -14.99
N PHE A 240 -2.18 3.90 -15.38
CA PHE A 240 -3.37 4.73 -15.16
C PHE A 240 -4.58 4.29 -16.01
N LYS A 241 -4.34 3.77 -17.22
CA LYS A 241 -5.41 3.10 -17.99
C LYS A 241 -5.97 1.90 -17.24
N PHE A 242 -5.10 1.09 -16.64
CA PHE A 242 -5.52 -0.06 -15.83
C PHE A 242 -6.33 0.37 -14.62
N ILE A 243 -5.89 1.39 -13.85
CA ILE A 243 -6.65 1.90 -12.70
C ILE A 243 -8.05 2.35 -13.12
N ASN A 244 -8.14 3.10 -14.23
CA ASN A 244 -9.42 3.61 -14.75
C ASN A 244 -10.35 2.50 -15.27
N GLU A 245 -9.82 1.35 -15.71
CA GLU A 245 -10.62 0.18 -16.09
C GLU A 245 -11.00 -0.66 -14.85
N ALA A 246 -10.03 -0.97 -14.00
CA ALA A 246 -10.18 -1.96 -12.94
C ALA A 246 -11.00 -1.43 -11.76
N VAL A 247 -10.75 -0.19 -11.30
CA VAL A 247 -11.43 0.33 -10.10
C VAL A 247 -12.96 0.37 -10.28
N PRO A 248 -13.52 0.95 -11.36
CA PRO A 248 -14.96 0.92 -11.57
C PRO A 248 -15.53 -0.50 -11.73
N ARG A 249 -14.77 -1.40 -12.35
CA ARG A 249 -15.22 -2.77 -12.65
C ARG A 249 -15.27 -3.69 -11.43
N PHE A 250 -14.29 -3.59 -10.54
CA PHE A 250 -14.38 -4.22 -9.22
C PHE A 250 -15.44 -3.50 -8.36
N GLY A 251 -15.48 -2.17 -8.42
CA GLY A 251 -16.44 -1.34 -7.68
C GLY A 251 -17.90 -1.66 -7.99
N SER A 252 -18.26 -1.98 -9.24
CA SER A 252 -19.63 -2.38 -9.61
C SER A 252 -20.08 -3.68 -8.94
N ASN A 253 -19.13 -4.48 -8.44
CA ASN A 253 -19.36 -5.70 -7.67
C ASN A 253 -19.11 -5.49 -6.16
N GLN A 254 -18.99 -4.23 -5.71
CA GLN A 254 -18.64 -3.86 -4.33
C GLN A 254 -17.26 -4.40 -3.87
N LEU A 255 -16.37 -4.66 -4.84
CA LEU A 255 -15.02 -5.13 -4.58
C LEU A 255 -14.02 -3.98 -4.60
N LYS A 256 -12.98 -4.10 -3.77
CA LYS A 256 -11.89 -3.14 -3.63
C LYS A 256 -10.69 -3.57 -4.47
N LEU A 257 -9.98 -2.59 -5.05
CA LEU A 257 -8.68 -2.81 -5.66
C LEU A 257 -7.59 -2.26 -4.75
N VAL A 258 -6.62 -3.09 -4.40
CA VAL A 258 -5.36 -2.70 -3.77
C VAL A 258 -4.22 -2.95 -4.75
N VAL A 259 -3.26 -2.04 -4.84
CA VAL A 259 -2.14 -2.13 -5.81
C VAL A 259 -0.79 -2.08 -5.12
N ASN A 260 0.19 -2.88 -5.56
CA ASN A 260 1.59 -2.70 -5.17
C ASN A 260 2.27 -1.73 -6.12
N THR A 261 2.57 -0.50 -5.67
CA THR A 261 3.16 0.54 -6.54
C THR A 261 4.59 0.87 -6.16
N GLY A 262 4.87 0.94 -4.84
CA GLY A 262 6.17 1.29 -4.28
C GLY A 262 6.60 2.72 -4.57
N GLN A 263 7.80 3.04 -4.08
CA GLN A 263 8.58 4.22 -4.45
C GLN A 263 7.94 5.59 -4.17
N ILE A 264 7.10 5.76 -3.15
CA ILE A 264 6.46 7.04 -2.79
C ILE A 264 7.47 8.17 -2.57
N GLY A 265 8.65 7.86 -2.05
CA GLY A 265 9.75 8.82 -1.89
C GLY A 265 10.51 9.16 -3.18
N ARG A 266 10.41 8.33 -4.23
CA ARG A 266 11.11 8.54 -5.52
C ARG A 266 10.18 9.04 -6.62
N ALA A 267 8.89 8.75 -6.54
CA ALA A 267 7.86 9.16 -7.50
C ALA A 267 6.67 9.88 -6.80
N PRO A 268 6.91 10.93 -6.00
CA PRO A 268 5.86 11.57 -5.22
C PRO A 268 4.77 12.24 -6.07
N GLU A 269 5.12 12.70 -7.28
CA GLU A 269 4.16 13.28 -8.22
C GLU A 269 3.21 12.22 -8.79
N THR A 270 3.72 11.02 -9.09
CA THR A 270 2.88 9.92 -9.59
C THR A 270 1.94 9.39 -8.51
N TRP A 271 2.37 9.34 -7.25
CA TRP A 271 1.47 9.04 -6.12
C TRP A 271 0.38 10.10 -5.96
N ARG A 272 0.70 11.39 -6.17
CA ARG A 272 -0.31 12.46 -6.15
C ARG A 272 -1.30 12.31 -7.30
N GLU A 273 -0.84 11.95 -8.49
CA GLU A 273 -1.70 11.66 -9.64
C GLU A 273 -2.63 10.46 -9.35
N LEU A 274 -2.12 9.41 -8.71
CA LEU A 274 -2.92 8.27 -8.25
C LEU A 274 -3.98 8.66 -7.22
N ASP A 275 -3.62 9.51 -6.25
CA ASP A 275 -4.54 10.01 -5.23
C ASP A 275 -5.64 10.92 -5.83
N ALA A 276 -5.30 11.66 -6.88
CA ALA A 276 -6.21 12.59 -7.57
C ALA A 276 -6.96 11.94 -8.74
N ALA A 277 -6.73 10.65 -9.02
CA ALA A 277 -7.39 9.95 -10.11
C ALA A 277 -8.92 9.98 -9.93
N PRO A 278 -9.73 10.01 -11.00
CA PRO A 278 -11.19 10.01 -10.89
C PRO A 278 -11.76 8.81 -10.12
N ASN A 279 -11.07 7.68 -10.21
CA ASN A 279 -11.39 6.44 -9.51
C ASN A 279 -10.11 5.90 -8.86
N PRO A 280 -9.67 6.46 -7.72
CA PRO A 280 -8.46 6.01 -7.05
C PRO A 280 -8.68 4.58 -6.52
N PRO A 281 -7.64 3.72 -6.49
CA PRO A 281 -7.74 2.42 -5.83
C PRO A 281 -8.03 2.62 -4.34
N PHE A 282 -8.61 1.59 -3.71
CA PHE A 282 -8.88 1.64 -2.27
C PHE A 282 -7.60 1.89 -1.46
N ALA A 283 -6.52 1.20 -1.83
CA ALA A 283 -5.24 1.32 -1.18
C ALA A 283 -4.09 1.06 -2.17
N ALA A 284 -2.93 1.63 -1.88
CA ALA A 284 -1.70 1.39 -2.63
C ALA A 284 -0.55 1.12 -1.65
N MET A 285 0.25 0.10 -1.93
CA MET A 285 1.35 -0.31 -1.06
C MET A 285 2.65 0.37 -1.44
N GLU A 286 3.30 0.94 -0.43
CA GLU A 286 4.72 1.27 -0.42
C GLU A 286 5.48 0.06 0.12
N GLU A 287 5.98 -0.78 -0.78
CA GLU A 287 6.84 -1.90 -0.39
C GLU A 287 8.22 -1.35 0.01
N GLY A 288 8.63 -1.64 1.24
CA GLY A 288 9.78 -0.97 1.86
C GLY A 288 9.45 0.42 2.42
N GLY A 289 8.35 0.52 3.17
CA GLY A 289 7.83 1.73 3.83
C GLY A 289 8.92 2.62 4.44
N PHE A 290 9.39 2.31 5.63
CA PHE A 290 10.49 3.00 6.30
C PHE A 290 11.69 2.11 6.54
N VAL A 291 11.45 0.80 6.57
CA VAL A 291 12.46 -0.26 6.66
C VAL A 291 12.25 -1.24 5.51
N CYS A 292 13.34 -1.60 4.82
CA CYS A 292 13.31 -2.57 3.72
C CYS A 292 14.49 -3.54 3.74
N PRO A 293 14.37 -4.73 3.11
CA PRO A 293 15.42 -5.75 3.06
C PRO A 293 16.40 -5.59 1.89
N TRP A 294 16.09 -4.74 0.91
CA TRP A 294 16.77 -4.77 -0.39
C TRP A 294 18.08 -3.98 -0.45
N GLY A 295 18.89 -4.27 -1.49
CA GLY A 295 20.14 -3.60 -1.89
C GLY A 295 21.24 -3.53 -0.85
N GLY A 296 21.47 -4.64 -0.17
CA GLY A 296 22.67 -4.87 0.60
C GLY A 296 22.90 -6.36 0.84
N ASP A 297 23.52 -6.65 1.97
CA ASP A 297 23.92 -7.97 2.46
C ASP A 297 22.76 -8.89 2.92
N GLN A 298 21.50 -8.47 2.77
CA GLN A 298 20.30 -9.12 3.33
C GLN A 298 20.32 -9.33 4.85
N LYS A 299 21.32 -8.77 5.55
CA LYS A 299 21.60 -9.02 6.98
C LYS A 299 21.49 -7.76 7.85
N SER A 300 21.18 -6.61 7.25
CA SER A 300 20.91 -5.39 8.00
C SER A 300 19.68 -4.65 7.49
N PHE A 301 19.02 -3.94 8.41
CA PHE A 301 17.90 -3.07 8.10
C PHE A 301 18.36 -1.91 7.22
N LYS A 302 17.54 -1.52 6.23
CA LYS A 302 17.83 -0.42 5.31
C LYS A 302 16.75 0.66 5.38
N PHE A 303 17.16 1.92 5.26
CA PHE A 303 16.34 3.11 5.53
C PHE A 303 16.25 4.04 4.30
N TRP A 304 16.26 3.48 3.10
CA TRP A 304 16.41 4.27 1.89
C TRP A 304 15.26 5.23 1.66
N ASP A 305 15.65 6.45 1.25
CA ASP A 305 14.73 7.53 0.91
C ASP A 305 13.69 7.81 2.01
N TRP A 306 13.98 7.42 3.26
CA TRP A 306 13.06 7.49 4.39
C TRP A 306 12.42 8.88 4.52
N GLU A 307 13.24 9.93 4.58
CA GLU A 307 12.77 11.30 4.75
C GLU A 307 11.90 11.76 3.57
N LYS A 308 12.20 11.29 2.35
CA LYS A 308 11.48 11.67 1.13
C LYS A 308 10.05 11.13 1.10
N LYS A 309 9.73 10.12 1.92
CA LYS A 309 8.39 9.49 1.98
C LYS A 309 7.42 10.25 2.88
N LEU A 310 7.93 10.98 3.88
CA LEU A 310 7.11 11.62 4.92
C LEU A 310 6.13 12.64 4.34
N ALA A 311 6.62 13.60 3.55
CA ALA A 311 5.78 14.66 3.00
C ALA A 311 4.73 14.13 1.99
N PRO A 312 5.08 13.29 1.00
CA PRO A 312 4.09 12.68 0.11
C PRO A 312 3.03 11.88 0.87
N PHE A 313 3.44 11.04 1.82
CA PHE A 313 2.51 10.24 2.63
C PHE A 313 1.49 11.14 3.35
N SER A 314 1.95 12.18 4.04
CA SER A 314 1.07 13.11 4.79
C SER A 314 0.03 13.85 3.93
N ARG A 315 0.22 13.88 2.61
CA ARG A 315 -0.63 14.60 1.67
C ARG A 315 -1.67 13.72 0.98
N MET A 316 -1.61 12.40 1.15
CA MET A 316 -2.58 11.47 0.58
C MET A 316 -3.96 11.67 1.22
N ARG A 317 -5.03 11.60 0.42
CA ARG A 317 -6.41 11.87 0.86
C ARG A 317 -7.39 10.76 0.48
N HIS A 318 -7.28 10.22 -0.73
CA HIS A 318 -8.27 9.29 -1.28
C HIS A 318 -7.75 7.85 -1.30
N VAL A 319 -6.45 7.66 -1.52
CA VAL A 319 -5.79 6.35 -1.47
C VAL A 319 -5.25 6.09 -0.08
N LYS A 320 -5.54 4.90 0.48
CA LYS A 320 -4.90 4.44 1.71
C LYS A 320 -3.51 3.90 1.42
N VAL A 321 -2.47 4.50 2.00
CA VAL A 321 -1.09 4.04 1.83
C VAL A 321 -0.83 2.86 2.76
N LEU A 322 -0.52 1.70 2.19
CA LEU A 322 -0.05 0.54 2.96
C LEU A 322 1.47 0.65 3.11
N MET A 323 1.93 1.13 4.26
CA MET A 323 3.35 1.23 4.59
C MET A 323 3.86 -0.14 5.02
N CYS A 324 4.37 -0.92 4.07
CA CYS A 324 4.91 -2.26 4.33
C CYS A 324 6.37 -2.15 4.79
N ASN A 325 6.57 -2.19 6.10
CA ASN A 325 7.90 -2.26 6.69
C ASN A 325 8.27 -3.72 6.83
N HIS A 326 9.31 -4.14 6.13
CA HIS A 326 9.71 -5.53 6.15
C HIS A 326 11.22 -5.68 6.09
N ALA A 327 11.71 -6.80 6.60
CA ALA A 327 13.11 -7.16 6.55
C ALA A 327 13.29 -8.64 6.21
N GLY A 328 14.53 -9.03 5.91
CA GLY A 328 14.91 -10.42 5.62
C GLY A 328 14.90 -11.27 6.89
N PRO A 329 14.97 -12.60 6.77
CA PRO A 329 14.91 -13.49 7.93
C PRO A 329 16.11 -13.27 8.85
N PHE A 330 15.84 -12.84 10.09
CA PHE A 330 16.84 -12.75 11.15
C PHE A 330 17.01 -14.07 11.89
N ALA A 331 18.13 -14.21 12.60
CA ALA A 331 18.37 -15.37 13.46
C ALA A 331 17.30 -15.45 14.58
N GLY A 332 16.85 -16.66 14.87
CA GLY A 332 15.79 -16.92 15.87
C GLY A 332 14.52 -17.47 15.24
N GLN A 333 13.50 -17.70 16.08
CA GLN A 333 12.18 -18.18 15.67
C GLN A 333 11.10 -17.36 16.38
N GLY A 334 10.01 -17.08 15.66
CA GLY A 334 8.92 -16.23 16.15
C GLY A 334 9.44 -14.91 16.73
N LEU A 335 8.83 -14.45 17.83
CA LEU A 335 9.17 -13.18 18.47
C LEU A 335 10.60 -13.11 19.02
N ALA A 336 11.24 -14.23 19.36
CA ALA A 336 12.63 -14.22 19.83
C ALA A 336 13.62 -13.76 18.75
N ALA A 337 13.23 -13.80 17.46
CA ALA A 337 14.03 -13.23 16.39
C ALA A 337 14.13 -11.69 16.48
N MET A 338 13.18 -11.03 17.15
CA MET A 338 13.19 -9.57 17.32
C MET A 338 14.33 -9.08 18.21
N ASP A 339 14.88 -9.94 19.08
CA ASP A 339 16.00 -9.62 19.97
C ASP A 339 17.36 -9.74 19.27
N SER A 340 17.40 -10.39 18.11
CA SER A 340 18.65 -10.61 17.36
C SER A 340 19.11 -9.30 16.71
N PRO A 341 20.33 -8.82 17.01
CA PRO A 341 20.88 -7.65 16.36
C PRO A 341 21.30 -7.96 14.92
N ASP A 342 21.15 -6.96 14.06
CA ASP A 342 21.69 -6.94 12.71
C ASP A 342 23.21 -6.63 12.71
N ALA A 343 23.81 -6.56 11.53
CA ALA A 343 25.24 -6.25 11.39
C ALA A 343 25.66 -4.88 11.97
N ASN A 344 24.71 -3.97 12.22
CA ASN A 344 24.92 -2.65 12.81
C ASN A 344 24.47 -2.58 14.28
N GLY A 345 24.13 -3.72 14.90
CA GLY A 345 23.67 -3.78 16.28
C GLY A 345 22.19 -3.42 16.48
N MET A 346 21.41 -3.29 15.40
CA MET A 346 20.00 -2.94 15.46
C MET A 346 19.12 -4.17 15.58
N THR A 347 18.23 -4.18 16.57
CA THR A 347 17.29 -5.29 16.80
C THR A 347 16.01 -5.13 15.96
N GLY A 348 15.21 -6.18 15.86
CA GLY A 348 13.87 -6.10 15.29
C GLY A 348 12.98 -5.11 16.05
N TRP A 349 13.13 -5.01 17.38
CA TRP A 349 12.39 -4.05 18.20
C TRP A 349 12.75 -2.60 17.87
N ASP A 350 14.03 -2.32 17.66
CA ASP A 350 14.50 -1.01 17.20
C ASP A 350 13.89 -0.64 15.84
N ALA A 351 13.85 -1.61 14.91
CA ALA A 351 13.28 -1.42 13.57
C ALA A 351 11.76 -1.21 13.60
N LEU A 352 11.04 -1.91 14.49
CA LEU A 352 9.62 -1.69 14.72
C LEU A 352 9.38 -0.26 15.19
N TRP A 353 10.11 0.18 16.22
CA TRP A 353 9.94 1.52 16.80
C TRP A 353 10.35 2.64 15.85
N PHE A 354 11.42 2.45 15.08
CA PHE A 354 11.78 3.35 13.99
C PHE A 354 10.64 3.46 12.97
N SER A 355 10.11 2.33 12.50
CA SER A 355 9.04 2.30 11.50
C SER A 355 7.74 2.91 12.02
N LEU A 356 7.37 2.62 13.26
CA LEU A 356 6.14 3.08 13.91
C LEU A 356 6.14 4.59 14.09
N THR A 357 7.21 5.12 14.66
CA THR A 357 7.34 6.57 14.88
C THR A 357 7.43 7.32 13.54
N SER A 358 8.09 6.74 12.54
CA SER A 358 8.11 7.28 11.18
C SER A 358 6.74 7.28 10.51
N PHE A 359 5.96 6.22 10.71
CA PHE A 359 4.57 6.17 10.26
C PHE A 359 3.76 7.29 10.92
N LEU A 360 3.90 7.47 12.24
CA LEU A 360 3.21 8.54 12.97
C LEU A 360 3.66 9.95 12.56
N LEU A 361 4.88 10.15 12.05
CA LEU A 361 5.28 11.45 11.47
C LEU A 361 4.44 11.81 10.24
N GLY A 362 4.13 10.85 9.37
CA GLY A 362 3.40 11.08 8.11
C GLY A 362 1.90 10.73 8.15
N PHE A 363 1.43 10.01 9.16
CA PHE A 363 0.05 9.53 9.25
C PHE A 363 -0.94 10.65 9.59
N ASP A 364 -1.93 10.88 8.75
CA ASP A 364 -3.01 11.82 9.04
C ASP A 364 -4.13 11.09 9.79
N ASP A 365 -4.29 11.42 11.08
CA ASP A 365 -5.25 10.80 11.98
C ASP A 365 -6.71 11.20 11.68
N VAL A 366 -6.92 12.29 10.94
CA VAL A 366 -8.24 12.74 10.49
C VAL A 366 -8.68 11.94 9.27
N SER A 367 -7.89 11.97 8.18
CA SER A 367 -8.24 11.23 6.97
C SER A 367 -7.96 9.72 7.08
N ARG A 368 -7.16 9.31 8.08
CA ARG A 368 -6.62 7.94 8.23
C ARG A 368 -6.01 7.48 6.92
N ASN A 369 -5.05 8.24 6.41
CA ASN A 369 -4.46 8.11 5.08
C ASN A 369 -3.61 6.86 4.86
N GLY A 370 -3.38 6.00 5.87
CA GLY A 370 -2.59 4.80 5.69
C GLY A 370 -2.74 3.74 6.78
N LEU A 371 -2.09 2.61 6.55
CA LEU A 371 -1.98 1.48 7.46
C LEU A 371 -0.52 1.05 7.53
N MET A 372 -0.11 0.55 8.68
CA MET A 372 1.24 0.05 8.91
C MET A 372 1.28 -1.49 8.94
N ASN A 373 2.26 -2.07 8.27
CA ASN A 373 2.68 -3.45 8.50
C ASN A 373 4.13 -3.43 8.98
N PHE A 374 4.49 -4.41 9.83
CA PHE A 374 5.86 -4.67 10.22
C PHE A 374 6.15 -6.18 10.26
N THR A 375 7.26 -6.61 9.67
CA THR A 375 7.73 -8.01 9.74
C THR A 375 9.25 -8.09 9.58
N ILE A 376 9.90 -9.00 10.32
CA ILE A 376 11.32 -9.35 10.12
C ILE A 376 11.50 -10.78 9.61
N TRP A 377 10.41 -11.42 9.20
CA TRP A 377 10.38 -12.80 8.71
C TRP A 377 10.07 -12.83 7.21
N GLY A 378 10.31 -11.73 6.50
CA GLY A 378 9.75 -11.50 5.17
C GLY A 378 8.24 -11.73 5.17
N TYR A 379 7.75 -12.51 4.20
CA TYR A 379 6.32 -12.86 4.09
C TYR A 379 6.00 -14.27 4.59
N SER A 380 6.90 -14.92 5.34
CA SER A 380 6.64 -16.27 5.86
C SER A 380 5.88 -16.29 7.18
N GLU A 381 6.01 -15.24 7.99
CA GLU A 381 5.36 -15.10 9.30
C GLU A 381 4.97 -13.65 9.55
N TYR A 382 3.99 -13.43 10.42
CA TYR A 382 3.60 -12.13 10.95
C TYR A 382 3.20 -12.27 12.42
N HIS A 383 3.16 -11.15 13.15
CA HIS A 383 2.77 -11.13 14.55
C HIS A 383 1.97 -9.87 14.87
N TRP A 384 1.00 -9.99 15.77
CA TRP A 384 0.44 -8.83 16.45
C TRP A 384 1.43 -8.29 17.48
N PHE A 385 1.61 -6.98 17.51
CA PHE A 385 2.47 -6.28 18.47
C PHE A 385 1.61 -5.43 19.40
N ASP A 386 1.97 -5.37 20.68
CA ASP A 386 1.25 -4.55 21.65
C ASP A 386 1.37 -3.05 21.34
N GLU A 387 2.38 -2.63 20.58
CA GLU A 387 2.48 -1.29 20.02
C GLU A 387 1.32 -0.91 19.09
N PHE A 388 0.61 -1.89 18.51
CA PHE A 388 -0.61 -1.64 17.72
C PHE A 388 -1.88 -1.62 18.56
N ASP A 389 -1.80 -2.05 19.83
CA ASP A 389 -2.93 -2.02 20.75
C ASP A 389 -3.08 -0.61 21.35
N PRO A 390 -4.19 0.10 21.10
CA PRO A 390 -4.40 1.44 21.63
C PRO A 390 -4.51 1.47 23.17
N GLN A 391 -4.77 0.32 23.83
CA GLN A 391 -4.67 0.22 25.29
C GLN A 391 -3.22 0.36 25.79
N CYS A 392 -2.25 0.01 24.95
CA CYS A 392 -0.83 0.06 25.29
C CYS A 392 -0.11 1.29 24.71
N LEU A 393 -0.48 1.74 23.51
CA LEU A 393 0.10 2.91 22.86
C LEU A 393 -0.95 3.76 22.12
N HIS A 394 -1.21 4.94 22.67
CA HIS A 394 -2.06 5.98 22.08
C HIS A 394 -1.57 7.35 22.60
N LEU A 395 -1.38 8.33 21.72
CA LEU A 395 -0.89 9.68 22.08
C LEU A 395 -1.93 10.79 21.89
N GLY A 396 -3.12 10.45 21.42
CA GLY A 396 -4.17 11.42 21.11
C GLY A 396 -4.17 11.82 19.65
N LYS A 397 -4.86 12.90 19.33
CA LYS A 397 -4.85 13.51 17.99
C LYS A 397 -3.54 14.21 17.71
N ALA A 398 -3.18 14.33 16.43
CA ALA A 398 -2.05 15.15 16.04
C ALA A 398 -2.38 16.64 16.28
N VAL A 399 -1.46 17.37 16.87
CA VAL A 399 -1.59 18.82 17.11
C VAL A 399 -1.07 19.61 15.91
N SER A 400 -0.05 19.08 15.25
CA SER A 400 0.62 19.73 14.13
C SER A 400 1.17 18.70 13.12
N GLY A 401 1.63 19.20 11.97
CA GLY A 401 2.46 18.43 11.06
C GLY A 401 3.84 18.17 11.65
N PHE A 402 4.62 17.28 11.03
CA PHE A 402 5.98 17.04 11.49
C PHE A 402 6.91 18.21 11.16
N GLU A 403 7.97 18.35 11.95
CA GLU A 403 9.06 19.30 11.74
C GLU A 403 10.42 18.63 11.93
N LYS A 404 11.48 19.20 11.34
CA LYS A 404 12.86 18.75 11.53
C LYS A 404 13.61 19.75 12.42
N ARG A 405 14.21 19.27 13.50
CA ARG A 405 15.15 20.03 14.35
C ARG A 405 16.49 19.31 14.32
N GLU A 406 17.46 19.91 13.65
CA GLU A 406 18.77 19.29 13.39
C GLU A 406 18.65 17.91 12.70
N ARG A 407 18.98 16.82 13.40
CA ARG A 407 18.92 15.43 12.91
C ARG A 407 17.60 14.72 13.23
N VAL A 408 16.73 15.32 14.04
CA VAL A 408 15.56 14.65 14.58
C VAL A 408 14.28 15.28 14.03
N HIS A 409 13.39 14.43 13.54
CA HIS A 409 12.05 14.80 13.13
C HIS A 409 11.09 14.58 14.28
N PHE A 410 10.25 15.57 14.53
CA PHE A 410 9.25 15.56 15.59
C PHE A 410 7.86 15.71 15.02
N ARG A 411 6.89 15.11 15.69
CA ARG A 411 5.48 15.49 15.54
C ARG A 411 4.77 15.46 16.87
N GLU A 412 4.00 16.50 17.13
CA GLU A 412 3.23 16.65 18.38
C GLU A 412 1.86 15.99 18.28
N PHE A 413 1.50 15.34 19.38
CA PHE A 413 0.20 14.77 19.69
C PHE A 413 -0.26 15.31 21.06
N GLU A 414 -1.54 15.13 21.41
CA GLU A 414 -2.11 15.67 22.66
C GLU A 414 -1.34 15.27 23.92
N ASP A 415 -0.83 14.04 23.98
CA ASP A 415 -0.13 13.48 25.14
C ASP A 415 1.39 13.47 25.01
N GLY A 416 1.96 13.94 23.89
CA GLY A 416 3.40 13.88 23.71
C GLY A 416 3.86 14.10 22.29
N TRP A 417 5.01 13.53 21.95
CA TRP A 417 5.61 13.62 20.63
C TRP A 417 6.10 12.26 20.17
N VAL A 418 6.20 12.08 18.87
CA VAL A 418 7.12 11.08 18.30
C VAL A 418 8.39 11.80 17.86
N ALA A 419 9.54 11.15 18.01
CA ALA A 419 10.84 11.67 17.61
C ALA A 419 11.61 10.60 16.83
N VAL A 420 12.14 10.94 15.66
CA VAL A 420 12.87 10.00 14.79
C VAL A 420 14.18 10.61 14.33
N ASN A 421 15.28 9.88 14.53
CA ASN A 421 16.56 10.16 13.89
C ASN A 421 16.71 9.22 12.69
N GLY A 422 16.41 9.71 11.49
CA GLY A 422 16.59 8.98 10.24
C GLY A 422 18.00 9.02 9.66
N GLU A 423 18.93 9.68 10.34
CA GLU A 423 20.30 9.90 9.85
C GLU A 423 21.25 8.78 10.31
N ALA A 424 22.39 8.65 9.62
CA ALA A 424 23.42 7.65 9.93
C ALA A 424 24.31 8.01 11.16
N LYS A 425 24.01 9.09 11.87
CA LYS A 425 24.76 9.51 13.06
C LYS A 425 23.80 9.79 14.19
N ASP A 426 24.26 9.48 15.40
CA ASP A 426 23.53 9.77 16.63
C ASP A 426 23.24 11.27 16.76
N ALA A 427 22.10 11.58 17.36
CA ALA A 427 21.74 12.92 17.80
C ALA A 427 21.90 12.96 19.32
N THR A 428 22.71 13.89 19.82
CA THR A 428 23.03 14.00 21.26
C THR A 428 22.43 15.27 21.84
N ASP A 429 22.03 15.24 23.12
CA ASP A 429 21.42 16.38 23.83
C ASP A 429 20.21 17.00 23.11
N VAL A 430 19.41 16.15 22.45
CA VAL A 430 18.20 16.54 21.74
C VAL A 430 17.19 17.09 22.75
N LYS A 431 16.81 18.36 22.60
CA LYS A 431 15.85 19.00 23.51
C LYS A 431 14.43 18.48 23.31
N VAL A 432 13.73 18.22 24.41
CA VAL A 432 12.29 17.98 24.37
C VAL A 432 11.61 19.25 23.84
N PRO A 433 10.67 19.15 22.88
CA PRO A 433 10.11 20.33 22.23
C PRO A 433 9.50 21.37 23.17
N SER A 434 8.89 20.92 24.27
CA SER A 434 8.36 21.77 25.34
C SER A 434 8.29 21.00 26.67
N GLY A 435 8.65 21.64 27.77
CA GLY A 435 8.56 21.09 29.13
C GLY A 435 9.50 19.90 29.37
N SER A 436 8.97 18.85 30.00
CA SER A 436 9.68 17.59 30.25
C SER A 436 8.87 16.41 29.71
N ALA A 437 9.56 15.34 29.34
CA ALA A 437 8.95 14.13 28.81
C ALA A 437 9.68 12.87 29.28
N ARG A 438 8.96 11.74 29.27
CA ARG A 438 9.55 10.41 29.43
C ARG A 438 9.87 9.83 28.06
N VAL A 439 11.10 9.36 27.87
CA VAL A 439 11.51 8.71 26.61
C VAL A 439 11.08 7.25 26.64
N LEU A 440 10.13 6.90 25.77
CA LEU A 440 9.57 5.57 25.65
C LEU A 440 10.10 4.83 24.43
N ASN A 441 10.36 3.54 24.63
CA ASN A 441 10.76 2.55 23.63
C ASN A 441 10.12 1.19 23.98
N HIS A 442 10.45 0.15 23.21
CA HIS A 442 9.91 -1.19 23.42
C HIS A 442 10.07 -1.71 24.86
N ALA A 443 11.21 -1.41 25.50
CA ALA A 443 11.55 -1.96 26.81
C ALA A 443 10.71 -1.36 27.95
N ASN A 444 10.21 -0.13 27.81
CA ASN A 444 9.61 0.60 28.92
C ASN A 444 8.20 1.15 28.65
N PHE A 445 7.65 1.10 27.42
CA PHE A 445 6.36 1.75 27.14
C PHE A 445 5.21 1.24 28.01
N LYS A 446 5.14 -0.08 28.25
CA LYS A 446 4.12 -0.69 29.13
C LYS A 446 4.23 -0.29 30.60
N ASN A 447 5.40 0.18 31.03
CA ASN A 447 5.63 0.72 32.36
C ASN A 447 6.19 2.15 32.27
N SER A 448 5.55 2.98 31.43
CA SER A 448 6.03 4.31 31.07
C SER A 448 6.35 5.20 32.27
N GLN A 449 5.62 5.07 33.39
CA GLN A 449 5.84 5.89 34.59
C GLN A 449 7.17 5.62 35.30
N ALA A 450 7.82 4.49 35.05
CA ALA A 450 9.13 4.18 35.60
C ALA A 450 10.28 4.88 34.84
N ALA A 451 10.07 5.29 33.59
CA ALA A 451 11.08 6.01 32.82
C ALA A 451 11.23 7.45 33.35
N PRO A 452 12.44 8.00 33.58
CA PRO A 452 12.61 9.33 34.16
C PRO A 452 12.06 10.44 33.26
N LEU A 453 11.64 11.55 33.86
CA LEU A 453 11.37 12.79 33.13
C LEU A 453 12.69 13.44 32.76
N VAL A 454 12.81 13.86 31.51
CA VAL A 454 13.98 14.54 30.97
C VAL A 454 13.58 15.79 30.20
N THR A 455 14.50 16.74 30.09
CA THR A 455 14.37 17.93 29.23
C THR A 455 15.24 17.82 27.98
N SER A 456 16.18 16.87 27.95
CA SER A 456 16.93 16.46 26.76
C SER A 456 17.27 14.97 26.80
N PHE A 457 17.58 14.40 25.65
CA PHE A 457 17.88 12.98 25.48
C PHE A 457 18.82 12.74 24.30
N ASP A 458 19.45 11.56 24.26
CA ASP A 458 20.19 11.10 23.10
C ASP A 458 19.32 10.17 22.26
N LEU A 459 19.40 10.30 20.94
CA LEU A 459 18.68 9.46 19.98
C LEU A 459 19.66 8.88 18.96
N PRO A 460 19.99 7.57 19.06
CA PRO A 460 20.93 6.95 18.15
C PRO A 460 20.48 7.01 16.68
N ALA A 461 21.42 6.79 15.77
CA ALA A 461 21.16 6.68 14.34
C ALA A 461 20.07 5.64 14.04
N HIS A 462 19.16 5.98 13.13
CA HIS A 462 18.04 5.12 12.72
C HIS A 462 17.22 4.59 13.92
N ARG A 463 16.88 5.49 14.86
CA ARG A 463 16.00 5.19 16.00
C ARG A 463 14.81 6.11 16.07
N GLY A 464 13.73 5.56 16.59
CA GLY A 464 12.50 6.26 16.88
C GLY A 464 12.08 6.05 18.33
N VAL A 465 11.59 7.10 18.97
CA VAL A 465 11.07 7.06 20.34
C VAL A 465 9.77 7.85 20.45
N VAL A 466 9.00 7.55 21.49
CA VAL A 466 7.87 8.36 21.93
C VAL A 466 8.31 9.20 23.12
N LEU A 467 7.97 10.47 23.12
CA LEU A 467 8.19 11.39 24.22
C LEU A 467 6.87 11.65 24.91
N LEU A 468 6.59 10.93 26.00
CA LEU A 468 5.34 11.08 26.76
C LEU A 468 5.45 12.30 27.68
N ARG A 469 4.54 13.26 27.51
CA ARG A 469 4.53 14.52 28.28
C ARG A 469 4.38 14.26 29.77
N GLU A 470 5.00 15.10 30.59
CA GLU A 470 4.80 15.10 32.04
C GLU A 470 3.31 15.09 32.42
N GLY A 471 2.95 14.24 33.39
CA GLY A 471 1.58 14.08 33.88
C GLY A 471 0.65 13.23 33.00
N LYS A 472 1.10 12.81 31.81
CA LYS A 472 0.32 11.96 30.90
C LYS A 472 0.60 10.47 31.11
N ARG A 473 -0.33 9.64 30.64
CA ARG A 473 -0.25 8.18 30.58
C ARG A 473 -0.33 7.74 29.13
N VAL A 474 0.47 6.73 28.79
CA VAL A 474 0.40 6.11 27.47
C VAL A 474 -0.88 5.27 27.35
N GLY A 475 -1.49 5.26 26.16
CA GLY A 475 -2.66 4.42 25.87
C GLY A 475 -3.99 5.17 26.01
N ASN A 476 -5.10 4.42 25.95
CA ASN A 476 -6.44 4.99 25.90
C ASN A 476 -6.94 5.59 27.23
N ALA A 477 -6.23 5.42 28.34
CA ALA A 477 -6.69 5.95 29.63
C ALA A 477 -6.89 7.47 29.61
N ASP A 478 -6.01 8.19 28.92
CA ASP A 478 -6.08 9.64 28.74
C ASP A 478 -6.80 10.04 27.43
N ASN A 479 -7.08 9.06 26.56
CA ASN A 479 -7.72 9.23 25.26
C ASN A 479 -8.93 8.30 25.06
N PRO A 480 -9.92 8.26 25.98
CA PRO A 480 -11.10 7.43 25.77
C PRO A 480 -11.87 7.96 24.56
N ARG A 481 -12.12 7.09 23.57
CA ARG A 481 -13.00 7.38 22.43
C ARG A 481 -14.29 6.60 22.55
#